data_AF-A0ABD0Q4X9-F1
#
_entry.id   AF-A0ABD0Q4X9-F1
#
_cell.length_a   1.000
_cell.length_b   1.000
_cell.length_c   1.000
_cell.angle_alpha   90.00
_cell.angle_beta   90.00
_cell.angle_gamma   90.00
#
_symmetry.space_group_name_H-M   'P 1'
#
loop_
_entity.id
_entity.type
_entity.pdbx_description
1 polymer ?
#
loop_
_entity_poly.entity_id
_entity_poly.type
_entity_poly.pdbx_seq_one_letter_code
_entity_poly.pdbx_strand_id
1 'polypeptide(L)' 'LNSILFKLQFEEQVSNLRPDIMAVNAACDEVRKSKAFSRLLELILLMGNFMNAGSRNAQSFGYNLSSLCK' A
#
# COMPACT_ATOMS: atom_id res chain seq x y z
N LEU A 1 26.17 -31.79 -11.62
CA LEU A 1 24.80 -31.76 -12.20
C LEU A 1 23.99 -30.55 -11.69
N ASN A 2 23.86 -30.35 -10.38
CA ASN A 2 23.05 -29.26 -9.80
C ASN A 2 23.43 -27.85 -10.29
N SER A 3 24.72 -27.53 -10.43
CA SER A 3 25.18 -26.21 -10.89
C SER A 3 24.83 -25.91 -12.36
N ILE A 4 24.77 -26.95 -13.20
CA ILE A 4 24.39 -26.82 -14.63
C ILE A 4 22.88 -26.61 -14.73
N LEU A 5 22.09 -27.36 -13.95
CA LEU A 5 20.65 -27.18 -13.87
C LEU A 5 20.28 -25.78 -13.36
N PHE A 6 20.93 -25.30 -12.30
CA PHE A 6 20.74 -23.94 -11.79
C PHE A 6 21.04 -22.89 -12.87
N LYS A 7 22.17 -23.02 -13.58
CA LYS A 7 22.52 -22.08 -14.66
C LYS A 7 21.46 -22.01 -15.76
N LEU A 8 20.86 -23.15 -16.12
CA LEU A 8 19.81 -23.21 -17.15
C LEU A 8 18.48 -22.61 -16.67
N GLN A 9 18.15 -22.76 -15.39
CA GLN A 9 16.88 -22.29 -14.82
C GLN A 9 16.96 -20.85 -14.27
N PHE A 10 18.15 -20.31 -14.05
CA PHE A 10 18.35 -19.04 -13.37
C PHE A 10 17.61 -17.88 -14.07
N GLU A 11 17.73 -17.79 -15.39
CA GLU A 11 17.10 -16.72 -16.17
C GLU A 11 15.58 -16.78 -16.07
N GLU A 12 15.00 -17.98 -16.20
CA GLU A 12 13.56 -18.20 -16.03
C GLU A 12 13.09 -17.81 -14.63
N GLN A 13 13.80 -18.25 -13.58
CA GLN A 13 13.44 -17.93 -12.20
C GLN A 13 13.50 -16.43 -11.91
N VAL A 14 14.52 -15.74 -12.43
CA VAL A 14 14.63 -14.27 -12.29
C VAL A 14 13.53 -13.56 -13.08
N SER A 15 13.25 -14.01 -14.31
CA SER A 15 12.19 -13.46 -15.14
C SER A 15 10.81 -13.61 -14.49
N ASN A 16 10.56 -14.74 -13.82
CA ASN A 16 9.32 -14.99 -13.11
C ASN A 16 9.17 -14.16 -11.83
N LEU A 17 10.26 -13.89 -11.11
CA LEU A 17 10.23 -13.10 -9.86
C LEU A 17 10.16 -11.59 -10.09
N ARG A 18 10.79 -11.10 -11.17
CA ARG A 18 10.86 -9.67 -11.50
C ARG A 18 9.49 -8.95 -11.57
N PRO A 19 8.44 -9.49 -12.22
CA PRO A 19 7.15 -8.81 -12.30
C PRO A 19 6.50 -8.60 -10.93
N ASP A 20 6.61 -9.56 -10.01
CA ASP A 20 6.04 -9.45 -8.67
C ASP A 20 6.68 -8.30 -7.88
N ILE A 21 8.01 -8.19 -7.95
CA ILE A 21 8.75 -7.09 -7.31
C ILE A 21 8.36 -5.75 -7.92
N MET A 22 8.25 -5.69 -9.25
CA MET A 22 7.86 -4.48 -9.96
C MET A 22 6.42 -4.06 -9.61
N ALA A 23 5.50 -5.01 -9.49
CA ALA A 23 4.11 -4.76 -9.14
C ALA A 23 3.99 -4.16 -7.72
N VAL A 24 4.70 -4.72 -6.73
CA VAL A 24 4.72 -4.18 -5.37
C VAL A 24 5.31 -2.77 -5.36
N ASN A 25 6.44 -2.57 -6.06
CA ASN A 25 7.09 -1.27 -6.11
C ASN A 25 6.18 -0.21 -6.75
N ALA A 26 5.55 -0.56 -7.88
CA ALA A 26 4.60 0.31 -8.57
C ALA A 26 3.40 0.65 -7.68
N ALA A 27 2.79 -0.33 -7.02
CA ALA A 27 1.67 -0.12 -6.12
C ALA A 27 2.03 0.82 -4.96
N CYS A 28 3.18 0.61 -4.30
CA CYS A 28 3.66 1.50 -3.24
C CYS A 28 3.89 2.93 -3.75
N ASP A 29 4.44 3.08 -4.95
CA ASP A 29 4.69 4.38 -5.56
C ASP A 29 3.41 5.12 -5.94
N GLU A 30 2.45 4.42 -6.55
CA GLU A 30 1.14 4.98 -6.91
C GLU A 30 0.36 5.44 -5.68
N VAL A 31 0.28 4.59 -4.65
CA VAL A 31 -0.41 4.95 -3.39
C VAL A 31 0.24 6.18 -2.74
N ARG A 32 1.58 6.22 -2.68
CA ARG A 32 2.31 7.34 -2.07
C ARG A 32 2.21 8.64 -2.86
N LYS A 33 2.19 8.56 -4.20
CA LYS A 33 2.18 9.74 -5.09
C LYS A 33 0.76 10.23 -5.41
N SER A 34 -0.27 9.43 -5.15
CA SER A 34 -1.66 9.77 -5.46
C SER A 34 -2.18 10.91 -4.58
N LYS A 35 -2.19 12.12 -5.13
CA LYS A 35 -2.79 13.30 -4.49
C LYS A 35 -4.30 13.13 -4.24
N ALA A 36 -5.00 12.43 -5.15
CA ALA A 36 -6.42 12.15 -5.00
C ALA A 36 -6.68 11.25 -3.79
N PHE A 37 -5.86 10.22 -3.59
CA PHE A 37 -5.97 9.34 -2.43
C PHE A 37 -5.68 10.11 -1.14
N SER A 38 -4.60 10.89 -1.09
CA SER A 38 -4.30 11.73 0.09
C SER A 38 -5.46 12.68 0.44
N ARG A 39 -6.08 13.31 -0.56
CA ARG A 39 -7.21 14.20 -0.35
C ARG A 39 -8.44 13.46 0.18
N LEU A 40 -8.70 12.26 -0.31
CA LEU A 40 -9.75 11.41 0.23
C LEU A 40 -9.49 11.09 1.71
N LEU A 41 -8.23 10.75 2.06
CA LEU A 41 -7.88 10.43 3.44
C LEU A 41 -8.12 11.62 4.38
N GLU A 42 -7.78 12.84 3.95
CA GLU A 42 -8.05 14.09 4.68
C GLU A 42 -9.55 14.33 4.89
N LEU A 43 -10.37 14.11 3.86
CA LEU A 43 -11.82 14.28 3.96
C LEU A 43 -12.44 13.29 4.94
N ILE A 44 -11.99 12.03 4.91
CA ILE A 44 -12.43 11.01 5.86
C ILE A 44 -11.99 11.37 7.28
N LEU A 45 -10.76 11.88 7.46
CA LEU A 45 -10.31 12.35 8.78
C LEU A 45 -11.16 13.50 9.31
N LEU A 46 -11.44 14.49 8.46
CA LEU A 46 -12.29 15.63 8.80
C LEU A 46 -13.69 15.16 9.23
N MET A 47 -14.31 14.30 8.42
CA MET A 47 -15.65 13.78 8.69
C MET A 47 -15.66 12.94 9.96
N GLY A 48 -14.67 12.05 10.13
CA GLY A 48 -14.51 11.23 11.33
C GLY A 48 -14.36 12.08 12.59
N ASN A 49 -13.55 13.13 12.56
CA ASN A 49 -13.37 14.04 13.69
C ASN A 49 -14.65 14.82 14.03
N PHE A 50 -15.42 15.23 13.01
CA PHE A 50 -16.70 15.89 13.20
C PHE A 50 -17.74 14.94 13.83
N MET A 51 -17.88 13.73 13.28
CA MET A 51 -18.84 12.74 13.76
C MET A 51 -18.52 12.21 15.16
N ASN A 52 -17.24 12.11 15.50
CA ASN A 52 -16.77 11.62 16.80
C ASN A 52 -16.56 12.74 17.83
N ALA A 53 -17.07 13.95 17.59
CA ALA A 53 -16.99 15.07 18.52
C ALA A 53 -17.52 14.68 19.92
N GLY A 54 -16.77 14.99 20.96
CA GLY A 54 -17.09 14.63 22.35
C GLY A 54 -16.74 13.20 22.78
N SER A 55 -16.20 12.37 21.87
CA SER A 55 -15.67 11.04 22.19
C SER A 55 -14.15 11.06 22.41
N ARG A 56 -13.60 9.92 22.87
CA ARG A 56 -12.14 9.71 22.98
C ARG A 56 -11.40 9.88 21.64
N ASN A 57 -12.09 9.69 20.52
CA ASN A 57 -11.50 9.77 19.18
C ASN A 57 -11.73 11.14 18.50
N ALA A 58 -12.31 12.11 19.21
CA ALA A 58 -12.41 13.48 18.73
C ALA A 58 -11.00 14.06 18.48
N GLN A 59 -10.84 14.93 17.48
CA GLN A 59 -9.58 15.62 17.17
C GLN A 59 -8.39 14.67 16.89
N SER A 60 -8.64 13.55 16.22
CA SER A 60 -7.60 12.64 15.76
C SER A 60 -6.73 13.29 14.67
N PHE A 61 -5.43 12.99 14.68
CA PHE A 61 -4.48 13.44 13.64
C PHE A 61 -4.36 12.45 12.47
N GLY A 62 -4.96 11.28 12.58
CA GLY A 62 -4.94 10.23 11.57
C GLY A 62 -5.72 9.01 12.03
N TYR A 63 -5.84 8.02 11.14
CA TYR A 63 -6.48 6.74 11.41
C TYR A 63 -5.74 5.62 10.66
N ASN A 64 -5.94 4.38 11.10
CA ASN A 64 -5.35 3.23 10.42
C ASN A 64 -6.02 3.01 9.06
N LEU A 65 -5.23 2.81 8.01
CA LEU A 65 -5.72 2.58 6.65
C LEU A 65 -6.68 1.37 6.54
N SER A 66 -6.49 0.35 7.38
CA SER A 66 -7.37 -0.81 7.44
C SER A 66 -8.83 -0.46 7.77
N SER A 67 -9.08 0.72 8.35
CA SER A 67 -10.43 1.21 8.68
C SER A 67 -11.21 1.66 7.46
N LEU A 68 -10.57 1.88 6.30
CA LEU A 68 -11.28 2.19 5.05
C LEU A 68 -12.15 1.04 4.54
N CYS A 69 -11.81 -0.20 4.90
CA CYS A 69 -12.52 -1.40 4.49
C CYS A 69 -13.53 -1.89 5.54
N LYS A 70 -13.92 -1.02 6.48
CA LYS A 70 -14.96 -1.29 7.47
C LYS A 70 -16.20 -0.49 7.13
#